data_AF-L5MBT0-F1
#
_entry.id   AF-L5MBT0-F1
#
_cell.length_a   1.000
_cell.length_b   1.000
_cell.length_c   1.000
_cell.angle_alpha   90.00
_cell.angle_beta   90.00
_cell.angle_gamma   90.00
#
_symmetry.space_group_name_H-M   'P 1'
#
loop_
_entity.id
_entity.type
_entity.pdbx_description
1 polymer ?
#
loop_
_entity_poly.entity_id
_entity_poly.type
_entity_poly.pdbx_seq_one_letter_code
_entity_poly.pdbx_strand_id
1 'polypeptide(L)'
;MGRGRLAASSTEGAGLRPPWERDPPPPNPGSLSQPRAEGDGHQPARKRQTPAANTAGRLWESIAVNIKDPKGVKIIKELAAMCDVFVENYVPGKLSAMGLGYEEIDSIAPHIVYCSITGYGQTGPLSQRAGYDAVASAVSGLMHITGPEDGDPVRPGVAMTDLATGLYACGAIMAGLIQRYKTGKGLFIDCNLLSSQVACLTQVAANYLIGQKEAKRWGTAHGSIVPYQAFKTKDGYLVVGAGNNQQFATVCKILNLPELIDDCKYKTNHLRVQNRKELIKILSARFEEEMTSKWLHLFEGSKVPYGPINNMKNVFAEPQVCFLKFLLHHD
;
A
#
# COMPACT_ATOMS: atom_id res chain seq x y z
N MET A 1 17.42 -33.29 -25.08
CA MET A 1 18.55 -32.94 -24.20
C MET A 1 19.70 -32.45 -25.07
N GLY A 2 19.91 -31.14 -25.14
CA GLY A 2 21.04 -30.52 -25.85
C GLY A 2 21.61 -29.45 -24.96
N ARG A 3 22.79 -29.70 -24.37
CA ARG A 3 23.53 -28.74 -23.56
C ARG A 3 24.47 -27.98 -24.50
N GLY A 4 24.28 -26.66 -24.62
CA GLY A 4 25.25 -25.74 -25.18
C GLY A 4 25.86 -24.89 -24.07
N ARG A 5 27.16 -25.07 -23.83
CA ARG A 5 27.98 -24.22 -22.94
C ARG A 5 28.28 -22.91 -23.66
N LEU A 6 28.16 -21.78 -22.96
CA LEU A 6 28.76 -20.50 -23.38
C LEU A 6 29.98 -20.22 -22.51
N ALA A 7 31.09 -19.98 -23.20
CA ALA A 7 32.39 -19.66 -22.63
C ALA A 7 32.48 -18.17 -22.29
N ALA A 8 33.15 -17.86 -21.19
CA ALA A 8 33.59 -16.53 -20.82
C ALA A 8 34.87 -16.16 -21.59
N SER A 9 34.98 -14.93 -22.06
CA SER A 9 36.26 -14.31 -22.40
C SER A 9 36.33 -12.91 -21.78
N SER A 10 37.43 -12.69 -21.06
CA SER A 10 37.85 -11.46 -20.41
C SER A 10 38.72 -10.63 -21.35
N THR A 11 38.48 -9.33 -21.41
CA THR A 11 39.47 -8.33 -21.82
C THR A 11 39.34 -7.10 -20.92
N GLU A 12 40.42 -6.79 -20.20
CA GLU A 12 40.63 -5.57 -19.43
C GLU A 12 41.05 -4.40 -20.34
N GLY A 13 40.74 -3.16 -19.94
CA GLY A 13 41.56 -1.98 -20.26
C GLY A 13 40.85 -0.72 -20.75
N ALA A 14 40.30 0.09 -19.82
CA ALA A 14 40.38 1.57 -19.80
C ALA A 14 39.60 2.11 -18.58
N GLY A 15 40.33 2.55 -17.54
CA GLY A 15 39.74 3.02 -16.28
C GLY A 15 39.05 4.37 -16.41
N LEU A 16 37.72 4.37 -16.29
CA LEU A 16 36.91 5.55 -15.97
C LEU A 16 36.37 5.36 -14.56
N ARG A 17 36.69 6.29 -13.64
CA ARG A 17 36.12 6.24 -12.29
C ARG A 17 34.60 6.37 -12.37
N PRO A 18 33.85 5.55 -11.63
CA PRO A 18 32.40 5.63 -11.66
C PRO A 18 31.87 6.95 -11.04
N PRO A 19 30.66 7.40 -11.43
CA PRO A 19 30.14 8.73 -11.06
C PRO A 19 29.97 8.99 -9.56
N TRP A 20 29.98 7.96 -8.71
CA TRP A 20 29.76 8.06 -7.26
C TRP A 20 31.02 8.30 -6.43
N GLU A 21 32.20 8.34 -7.05
CA GLU A 21 33.48 8.71 -6.40
C GLU A 21 33.84 10.20 -6.60
N ARG A 22 32.91 11.04 -7.07
CA ARG A 22 33.14 12.48 -7.23
C ARG A 22 32.62 13.22 -6.01
N ASP A 23 33.49 13.98 -5.35
CA ASP A 23 33.10 14.86 -4.26
C ASP A 23 32.06 15.90 -4.73
N PRO A 24 31.03 16.20 -3.93
CA PRO A 24 30.05 17.24 -4.27
C PRO A 24 30.71 18.63 -4.25
N PRO A 25 30.31 19.55 -5.15
CA PRO A 25 30.85 20.91 -5.16
C PRO A 25 30.44 21.68 -3.90
N PRO A 26 31.30 22.57 -3.37
CA PRO A 26 30.98 23.35 -2.19
C PRO A 26 29.81 24.33 -2.45
N PRO A 27 28.98 24.63 -1.45
CA PRO A 27 27.84 25.53 -1.60
C PRO A 27 28.32 26.97 -1.87
N ASN A 28 27.72 27.60 -2.88
CA ASN A 28 28.03 28.96 -3.31
C ASN A 28 27.52 30.00 -2.28
N PRO A 29 28.39 30.81 -1.66
CA PRO A 29 27.97 31.82 -0.70
C PRO A 29 27.72 33.15 -1.42
N GLY A 30 26.46 33.48 -1.70
CA GLY A 30 26.09 34.86 -2.02
C GLY A 30 24.93 35.03 -3.00
N SER A 31 23.77 35.39 -2.47
CA SER A 31 23.07 36.66 -2.76
C SER A 31 21.60 36.54 -2.36
N LEU A 32 21.31 36.96 -1.12
CA LEU A 32 19.97 37.40 -0.74
C LEU A 32 19.76 38.80 -1.35
N SER A 33 19.29 38.85 -2.59
CA SER A 33 18.72 40.07 -3.17
C SER A 33 17.20 39.89 -3.28
N GLN A 34 16.46 40.71 -2.54
CA GLN A 34 15.00 40.84 -2.66
C GLN A 34 14.61 41.23 -4.09
N PRO A 35 13.50 40.72 -4.65
CA PRO A 35 13.06 41.17 -5.97
C PRO A 35 12.42 42.56 -5.86
N ARG A 36 12.95 43.52 -6.62
CA ARG A 36 12.23 44.75 -7.00
C ARG A 36 11.06 44.36 -7.92
N ALA A 37 9.90 44.93 -7.67
CA ALA A 37 8.73 44.83 -8.53
C ALA A 37 8.86 45.84 -9.67
N GLU A 38 8.80 45.38 -10.92
CA GLU A 38 8.34 46.11 -12.10
C GLU A 38 8.29 45.18 -13.33
N GLY A 39 7.20 45.24 -14.10
CA GLY A 39 7.15 44.71 -15.47
C GLY A 39 6.05 43.68 -15.75
N ASP A 40 5.00 44.12 -16.45
CA ASP A 40 3.87 43.34 -16.94
C ASP A 40 4.29 42.09 -17.75
N GLY A 41 3.77 40.94 -17.31
CA GLY A 41 3.79 39.70 -18.05
C GLY A 41 2.72 38.78 -17.49
N HIS A 42 1.60 38.62 -18.21
CA HIS A 42 0.60 37.59 -17.93
C HIS A 42 1.24 36.20 -18.13
N GLN A 43 1.97 35.72 -17.12
CA GLN A 43 2.24 34.30 -16.97
C GLN A 43 0.94 33.63 -16.50
N PRO A 44 0.43 32.61 -17.22
CA PRO A 44 -0.70 31.86 -16.71
C PRO A 44 -0.29 31.27 -15.36
N ALA A 45 -1.02 31.63 -14.30
CA ALA A 45 -0.76 31.13 -12.97
C ALA A 45 -0.75 29.60 -13.03
N ARG A 46 0.43 28.98 -12.87
CA ARG A 46 0.54 27.55 -12.57
C ARG A 46 -0.25 27.36 -11.27
N LYS A 47 -1.47 26.86 -11.39
CA LYS A 47 -2.27 26.47 -10.22
C LYS A 47 -1.37 25.54 -9.39
N ARG A 48 -1.10 25.92 -8.14
CA ARG A 48 -0.40 25.05 -7.20
C ARG A 48 -1.19 23.76 -7.10
N GLN A 49 -0.71 22.71 -7.77
CA GLN A 49 -1.26 21.37 -7.66
C GLN A 49 -0.97 20.87 -6.24
N THR A 50 -1.94 20.16 -5.65
CA THR A 50 -1.78 19.61 -4.30
C THR A 50 -0.73 18.49 -4.32
N PRO A 51 -0.02 18.22 -3.21
CA PRO A 51 0.92 17.10 -3.12
C PRO A 51 0.30 15.74 -3.53
N ALA A 52 -0.99 15.55 -3.28
CA ALA A 52 -1.74 14.38 -3.71
C ALA A 52 -1.88 14.31 -5.25
N ALA A 53 -2.28 15.42 -5.89
CA ALA A 53 -2.35 15.50 -7.36
C ALA A 53 -0.97 15.32 -8.01
N ASN A 54 0.06 15.91 -7.40
CA ASN A 54 1.45 15.75 -7.81
C ASN A 54 1.98 14.33 -7.60
N THR A 55 1.30 13.43 -6.90
CA THR A 55 1.78 12.06 -6.69
C THR A 55 1.07 11.08 -7.62
N ALA A 56 -0.25 11.24 -7.82
CA ALA A 56 -1.01 10.42 -8.76
C ALA A 56 -0.75 10.77 -10.23
N GLY A 57 -0.51 12.06 -10.56
CA GLY A 57 -0.40 12.53 -11.94
C GLY A 57 1.02 12.71 -12.49
N ARG A 58 2.06 12.17 -11.82
CA ARG A 58 3.48 12.49 -12.12
C ARG A 58 3.93 12.20 -13.55
N LEU A 59 3.31 11.21 -14.19
CA LEU A 59 3.72 10.70 -15.50
C LEU A 59 2.64 10.94 -16.57
N TRP A 60 1.60 11.70 -16.26
CA TRP A 60 0.45 11.88 -17.14
C TRP A 60 0.51 13.22 -17.88
N GLU A 61 0.28 13.16 -19.19
CA GLU A 61 -0.13 14.33 -19.95
C GLU A 61 -1.59 14.65 -19.65
N SER A 62 -1.95 15.93 -19.63
CA SER A 62 -3.31 16.37 -19.26
C SER A 62 -3.89 17.26 -20.36
N ILE A 63 -5.12 16.93 -20.76
CA ILE A 63 -5.96 17.76 -21.62
C ILE A 63 -7.32 17.99 -20.94
N ALA A 64 -7.89 19.17 -21.09
CA ALA A 64 -9.20 19.50 -20.57
C ALA A 64 -10.26 19.36 -21.66
N VAL A 65 -11.20 18.43 -21.50
CA VAL A 65 -12.27 18.16 -22.47
C VAL A 65 -13.63 18.21 -21.77
N ASN A 66 -14.56 19.01 -22.30
CA ASN A 66 -15.94 19.04 -21.79
C ASN A 66 -16.77 17.92 -22.43
N ILE A 67 -16.92 16.80 -21.73
CA ILE A 67 -17.69 15.64 -22.20
C ILE A 67 -19.22 15.82 -22.22
N LYS A 68 -19.73 17.00 -21.83
CA LYS A 68 -21.14 17.37 -22.04
C LYS A 68 -21.39 17.96 -23.44
N ASP A 69 -20.33 18.42 -24.12
CA ASP A 69 -20.40 18.86 -25.50
C ASP A 69 -20.21 17.64 -26.43
N PRO A 70 -21.07 17.43 -27.43
CA PRO A 70 -20.86 16.37 -28.44
C PRO A 70 -19.47 16.37 -29.08
N LYS A 71 -18.84 17.56 -29.25
CA LYS A 71 -17.46 17.67 -29.74
C LYS A 71 -16.46 17.08 -28.75
N GLY A 72 -16.69 17.26 -27.45
CA GLY A 72 -15.85 16.67 -26.40
C GLY A 72 -15.96 15.14 -26.38
N VAL A 73 -17.18 14.61 -26.49
CA VAL A 73 -17.41 13.15 -26.63
C VAL A 73 -16.67 12.60 -27.84
N LYS A 74 -16.73 13.31 -28.98
CA LYS A 74 -16.00 12.92 -30.20
C LYS A 74 -14.49 12.84 -29.97
N ILE A 75 -13.89 13.84 -29.32
CA ILE A 75 -12.45 13.84 -29.00
C ILE A 75 -12.08 12.62 -28.14
N ILE A 76 -12.86 12.32 -27.10
CA ILE A 76 -12.59 11.15 -26.24
C ILE A 76 -12.68 9.84 -27.03
N LYS A 77 -13.64 9.71 -27.94
CA LYS A 77 -13.78 8.55 -28.82
C LYS A 77 -12.59 8.39 -29.77
N GLU A 78 -12.14 9.47 -30.39
CA GLU A 78 -10.96 9.47 -31.27
C GLU A 78 -9.70 9.05 -30.51
N LEU A 79 -9.53 9.54 -29.27
CA LEU A 79 -8.43 9.10 -28.39
C LEU A 79 -8.55 7.62 -28.01
N ALA A 80 -9.73 7.17 -27.60
CA ALA A 80 -9.96 5.78 -27.22
C ALA A 80 -9.62 4.82 -28.37
N ALA A 81 -9.92 5.19 -29.63
CA ALA A 81 -9.58 4.38 -30.81
C ALA A 81 -8.07 4.20 -31.05
N MET A 82 -7.23 5.04 -30.45
CA MET A 82 -5.76 4.98 -30.54
C MET A 82 -5.11 4.42 -29.26
N CYS A 83 -5.90 4.18 -28.21
CA CYS A 83 -5.39 3.77 -26.90
C CYS A 83 -5.61 2.28 -26.65
N ASP A 84 -4.71 1.69 -25.86
CA ASP A 84 -4.81 0.28 -25.47
C ASP A 84 -5.81 0.04 -24.33
N VAL A 85 -5.95 1.04 -23.46
CA VAL A 85 -6.70 0.96 -22.20
C VAL A 85 -7.51 2.24 -22.01
N PHE A 86 -8.77 2.10 -21.61
CA PHE A 86 -9.63 3.19 -21.19
C PHE A 86 -10.01 2.98 -19.72
N VAL A 87 -9.67 3.93 -18.84
CA VAL A 87 -9.96 3.82 -17.41
C VAL A 87 -10.85 4.96 -16.97
N GLU A 88 -11.89 4.65 -16.21
CA GLU A 88 -12.81 5.63 -15.66
C GLU A 88 -13.36 5.20 -14.30
N ASN A 89 -13.86 6.15 -13.52
CA ASN A 89 -14.38 5.91 -12.18
C ASN A 89 -15.69 6.70 -11.88
N TYR A 90 -16.52 6.91 -12.89
CA TYR A 90 -17.83 7.52 -12.71
C TYR A 90 -18.81 6.53 -12.07
N VAL A 91 -19.89 7.06 -11.49
CA VAL A 91 -21.02 6.23 -11.03
C VAL A 91 -21.58 5.43 -12.22
N PRO A 92 -21.95 4.14 -12.04
CA PRO A 92 -22.51 3.30 -13.09
C PRO A 92 -23.56 3.98 -13.97
N GLY A 93 -23.45 3.77 -15.29
CA GLY A 93 -24.34 4.34 -16.31
C GLY A 93 -24.11 5.81 -16.67
N LYS A 94 -23.29 6.56 -15.90
CA LYS A 94 -23.08 7.99 -16.15
C LYS A 94 -22.40 8.26 -17.50
N LEU A 95 -21.35 7.51 -17.84
CA LEU A 95 -20.67 7.65 -19.13
C LEU A 95 -21.46 7.04 -20.29
N SER A 96 -22.19 5.94 -20.06
CA SER A 96 -23.12 5.38 -21.05
C SER A 96 -24.16 6.41 -21.49
N ALA A 97 -24.72 7.17 -20.54
CA ALA A 97 -25.65 8.27 -20.85
C ALA A 97 -25.01 9.43 -21.65
N MET A 98 -23.67 9.51 -21.69
CA MET A 98 -22.91 10.47 -22.49
C MET A 98 -22.35 9.84 -23.78
N GLY A 99 -22.69 8.59 -24.07
CA GLY A 99 -22.20 7.84 -25.23
C GLY A 99 -20.74 7.40 -25.13
N LEU A 100 -20.21 7.27 -23.91
CA LEU A 100 -18.84 6.87 -23.58
C LEU A 100 -18.80 5.58 -22.73
N GLY A 101 -19.90 4.82 -22.69
CA GLY A 101 -19.94 3.54 -22.01
C GLY A 101 -19.17 2.47 -22.77
N TYR A 102 -19.04 1.29 -22.16
CA TYR A 102 -18.29 0.19 -22.75
C TYR A 102 -18.78 -0.18 -24.15
N GLU A 103 -20.09 -0.32 -24.35
CA GLU A 103 -20.67 -0.70 -25.65
C GLU A 103 -20.35 0.34 -26.74
N GLU A 104 -20.44 1.64 -26.41
CA GLU A 104 -20.13 2.69 -27.38
C GLU A 104 -18.63 2.73 -27.71
N ILE A 105 -17.75 2.51 -26.74
CA ILE A 105 -16.31 2.48 -26.97
C ILE A 105 -15.88 1.20 -27.69
N ASP A 106 -16.43 0.03 -27.34
CA ASP A 106 -16.15 -1.24 -28.00
C ASP A 106 -16.52 -1.19 -29.50
N SER A 107 -17.61 -0.50 -29.85
CA SER A 107 -18.03 -0.33 -31.25
C SER A 107 -17.00 0.38 -32.14
N ILE A 108 -16.18 1.27 -31.57
CA ILE A 108 -15.15 2.03 -32.30
C ILE A 108 -13.73 1.49 -32.05
N ALA A 109 -13.52 0.80 -30.94
CA ALA A 109 -12.24 0.29 -30.49
C ALA A 109 -12.39 -1.13 -29.90
N PRO A 110 -12.71 -2.17 -30.71
CA PRO A 110 -12.95 -3.53 -30.20
C PRO A 110 -11.74 -4.20 -29.54
N HIS A 111 -10.56 -3.57 -29.65
CA HIS A 111 -9.30 -4.00 -29.05
C HIS A 111 -9.10 -3.43 -27.65
N ILE A 112 -9.91 -2.48 -27.19
CA ILE A 112 -9.63 -1.72 -25.97
C ILE A 112 -9.88 -2.54 -24.70
N VAL A 113 -9.00 -2.41 -23.72
CA VAL A 113 -9.31 -2.87 -22.36
C VAL A 113 -10.01 -1.73 -21.62
N TYR A 114 -11.32 -1.82 -21.45
CA TYR A 114 -12.10 -0.82 -20.72
C TYR A 114 -12.18 -1.22 -19.24
N CYS A 115 -11.68 -0.38 -18.35
CA CYS A 115 -11.74 -0.58 -16.91
C CYS A 115 -12.59 0.50 -16.24
N SER A 116 -13.68 0.05 -15.62
CA SER A 116 -14.52 0.87 -14.76
C SER A 116 -14.19 0.60 -13.30
N ILE A 117 -13.99 1.65 -12.51
CA ILE A 117 -13.72 1.56 -11.07
C ILE A 117 -14.83 2.25 -10.29
N THR A 118 -15.65 1.49 -9.58
CA THR A 118 -16.83 2.03 -8.88
C THR A 118 -16.88 1.64 -7.40
N GLY A 119 -17.85 2.16 -6.65
CA GLY A 119 -18.03 1.81 -5.24
C GLY A 119 -18.43 0.36 -5.01
N TYR A 120 -19.44 -0.10 -5.76
CA TYR A 120 -20.16 -1.35 -5.50
C TYR A 120 -20.32 -2.25 -6.74
N GLY A 121 -19.71 -1.88 -7.87
CA GLY A 121 -19.82 -2.59 -9.15
C GLY A 121 -20.90 -2.00 -10.06
N GLN A 122 -20.91 -2.46 -11.31
CA GLN A 122 -21.87 -2.02 -12.32
C GLN A 122 -23.27 -2.60 -12.15
N THR A 123 -23.41 -3.65 -11.33
CA THR A 123 -24.66 -4.40 -11.15
C THR A 123 -25.01 -4.59 -9.67
N GLY A 124 -26.21 -5.11 -9.42
CA GLY A 124 -26.68 -5.40 -8.06
C GLY A 124 -27.33 -4.21 -7.34
N PRO A 125 -27.84 -4.43 -6.13
CA PRO A 125 -28.75 -3.51 -5.44
C PRO A 125 -28.10 -2.20 -5.02
N LEU A 126 -26.76 -2.16 -4.90
CA LEU A 126 -26.01 -0.98 -4.48
C LEU A 126 -25.26 -0.29 -5.63
N SER A 127 -25.41 -0.75 -6.87
CA SER A 127 -24.70 -0.21 -8.05
C SER A 127 -24.83 1.31 -8.21
N GLN A 128 -26.02 1.86 -7.97
CA GLN A 128 -26.28 3.30 -8.11
C GLN A 128 -25.80 4.14 -6.91
N ARG A 129 -25.28 3.51 -5.86
CA ARG A 129 -24.82 4.20 -4.66
C ARG A 129 -23.40 4.73 -4.88
N ALA A 130 -23.18 5.99 -4.49
CA ALA A 130 -21.82 6.55 -4.45
C ALA A 130 -20.95 5.78 -3.44
N GLY A 131 -19.71 5.46 -3.83
CA GLY A 131 -18.74 4.79 -2.97
C GLY A 131 -17.48 5.62 -2.82
N TYR A 132 -17.11 5.91 -1.57
CA TYR A 132 -15.81 6.43 -1.19
C TYR A 132 -15.11 5.42 -0.29
N ASP A 133 -13.78 5.42 -0.28
CA ASP A 133 -12.92 4.53 0.52
C ASP A 133 -13.44 4.27 1.94
N ALA A 134 -13.68 5.32 2.73
CA ALA A 134 -14.14 5.16 4.11
C ALA A 134 -15.47 4.40 4.21
N VAL A 135 -16.41 4.67 3.30
CA VAL A 135 -17.71 4.01 3.30
C VAL A 135 -17.55 2.56 2.86
N ALA A 136 -16.76 2.29 1.82
CA ALA A 136 -16.48 0.94 1.36
C ALA A 136 -15.77 0.12 2.45
N SER A 137 -14.74 0.68 3.09
CA SER A 137 -14.00 0.11 4.21
C SER A 137 -14.90 -0.23 5.42
N ALA A 138 -15.89 0.62 5.71
CA ALA A 138 -16.89 0.34 6.75
C ALA A 138 -17.79 -0.83 6.35
N VAL A 139 -18.39 -0.77 5.15
CA VAL A 139 -19.34 -1.78 4.66
C VAL A 139 -18.68 -3.14 4.49
N SER A 140 -17.41 -3.17 4.08
CA SER A 140 -16.65 -4.41 3.89
C SER A 140 -16.07 -4.98 5.20
N GLY A 141 -16.31 -4.35 6.36
CA GLY A 141 -15.85 -4.84 7.65
C GLY A 141 -14.39 -4.54 8.02
N LEU A 142 -13.63 -3.78 7.22
CA LEU A 142 -12.25 -3.42 7.58
C LEU A 142 -12.21 -2.55 8.83
N MET A 143 -13.11 -1.56 8.94
CA MET A 143 -13.20 -0.71 10.13
C MET A 143 -13.60 -1.51 11.38
N HIS A 144 -14.49 -2.49 11.25
CA HIS A 144 -14.95 -3.31 12.38
C HIS A 144 -13.80 -4.02 13.09
N ILE A 145 -12.80 -4.46 12.33
CA ILE A 145 -11.63 -5.20 12.83
C ILE A 145 -10.43 -4.31 13.14
N THR A 146 -10.52 -3.00 12.87
CA THR A 146 -9.42 -2.06 13.05
C THR A 146 -9.67 -1.17 14.27
N GLY A 147 -8.70 -1.11 15.18
CA GLY A 147 -8.74 -0.24 16.36
C GLY A 147 -8.38 -0.97 17.65
N PRO A 148 -8.46 -0.30 18.80
CA PRO A 148 -8.24 -0.90 20.11
C PRO A 148 -9.27 -2.00 20.41
N GLU A 149 -8.87 -3.04 21.16
CA GLU A 149 -9.71 -4.23 21.45
C GLU A 149 -11.09 -3.87 22.04
N ASP A 150 -11.11 -2.95 23.01
CA ASP A 150 -12.34 -2.47 23.68
C ASP A 150 -12.70 -1.02 23.29
N GLY A 151 -12.14 -0.52 22.19
CA GLY A 151 -12.37 0.85 21.70
C GLY A 151 -13.33 0.93 20.52
N ASP A 152 -13.62 2.16 20.09
CA ASP A 152 -14.39 2.44 18.88
C ASP A 152 -13.65 1.94 17.62
N PRO A 153 -14.38 1.52 16.56
CA PRO A 153 -13.81 1.29 15.25
C PRO A 153 -13.05 2.51 14.74
N VAL A 154 -11.88 2.28 14.14
CA VAL A 154 -11.07 3.37 13.55
C VAL A 154 -10.79 3.11 12.08
N ARG A 155 -10.68 4.18 11.31
CA ARG A 155 -10.25 4.11 9.91
C ARG A 155 -8.72 3.97 9.85
N PRO A 156 -8.17 3.12 8.96
CA PRO A 156 -6.75 3.15 8.62
C PRO A 156 -6.28 4.55 8.18
N GLY A 157 -5.02 4.90 8.48
CA GLY A 157 -4.48 6.24 8.21
C GLY A 157 -4.30 6.61 6.73
N VAL A 158 -4.56 5.67 5.81
CA VAL A 158 -4.52 5.86 4.36
C VAL A 158 -5.76 5.23 3.72
N ALA A 159 -6.07 5.60 2.48
CA ALA A 159 -7.18 5.04 1.72
C ALA A 159 -6.86 3.61 1.24
N MET A 160 -6.85 2.66 2.18
CA MET A 160 -6.44 1.27 1.94
C MET A 160 -7.33 0.57 0.91
N THR A 161 -8.63 0.90 0.88
CA THR A 161 -9.56 0.32 -0.07
C THR A 161 -9.29 0.86 -1.48
N ASP A 162 -9.09 2.17 -1.63
CA ASP A 162 -8.71 2.76 -2.92
C ASP A 162 -7.37 2.19 -3.43
N LEU A 163 -6.37 2.05 -2.56
CA LEU A 163 -5.06 1.48 -2.91
C LEU A 163 -5.18 0.02 -3.36
N ALA A 164 -5.93 -0.81 -2.61
CA ALA A 164 -6.17 -2.19 -2.97
C ALA A 164 -6.92 -2.30 -4.31
N THR A 165 -7.98 -1.51 -4.52
CA THR A 165 -8.72 -1.49 -5.78
C THR A 165 -7.86 -1.05 -6.95
N GLY A 166 -7.00 -0.04 -6.79
CA GLY A 166 -6.05 0.36 -7.82
C GLY A 166 -5.08 -0.77 -8.21
N LEU A 167 -4.58 -1.53 -7.23
CA LEU A 167 -3.72 -2.69 -7.48
C LEU A 167 -4.48 -3.83 -8.18
N TYR A 168 -5.72 -4.12 -7.78
CA TYR A 168 -6.58 -5.09 -8.46
C TYR A 168 -6.89 -4.67 -9.90
N ALA A 169 -7.23 -3.40 -10.13
CA ALA A 169 -7.50 -2.84 -11.44
C ALA A 169 -6.25 -2.96 -12.34
N CYS A 170 -5.07 -2.61 -11.84
CA CYS A 170 -3.81 -2.76 -12.57
C CYS A 170 -3.57 -4.23 -12.98
N GLY A 171 -3.73 -5.17 -12.05
CA GLY A 171 -3.62 -6.61 -12.32
C GLY A 171 -4.63 -7.09 -13.38
N ALA A 172 -5.88 -6.66 -13.28
CA ALA A 172 -6.93 -7.01 -14.24
C ALA A 172 -6.66 -6.42 -15.63
N ILE A 173 -6.18 -5.17 -15.71
CA ILE A 173 -5.80 -4.52 -16.97
C ILE A 173 -4.64 -5.28 -17.63
N MET A 174 -3.60 -5.63 -16.87
CA MET A 174 -2.48 -6.42 -17.42
C MET A 174 -2.96 -7.78 -17.95
N ALA A 175 -3.84 -8.47 -17.22
CA ALA A 175 -4.44 -9.71 -17.70
C ALA A 175 -5.28 -9.51 -18.98
N GLY A 176 -6.05 -8.42 -19.05
CA GLY A 176 -6.83 -8.06 -20.23
C GLY A 176 -5.96 -7.74 -21.44
N LEU A 177 -4.83 -7.06 -21.26
CA LEU A 177 -3.86 -6.81 -22.32
C LEU A 177 -3.22 -8.11 -22.83
N ILE A 178 -2.92 -9.06 -21.94
CA ILE A 178 -2.42 -10.40 -22.32
C ILE A 178 -3.48 -11.18 -23.12
N GLN A 179 -4.75 -11.12 -22.70
CA GLN A 179 -5.85 -11.73 -23.45
C GLN A 179 -5.96 -11.12 -24.84
N ARG A 180 -5.98 -9.78 -24.93
CA ARG A 180 -6.02 -9.05 -26.20
C ARG A 180 -4.89 -9.44 -27.13
N TYR A 181 -3.67 -9.60 -26.61
CA TYR A 181 -2.54 -10.04 -27.42
C TYR A 181 -2.78 -11.41 -28.08
N LYS A 182 -3.53 -12.30 -27.42
CA LYS A 182 -3.86 -13.64 -27.96
C LYS A 182 -5.06 -13.64 -28.90
N THR A 183 -6.06 -12.79 -28.66
CA THR A 183 -7.36 -12.85 -29.34
C THR A 183 -7.58 -11.72 -30.35
N GLY A 184 -6.78 -10.65 -30.26
CA GLY A 184 -7.01 -9.37 -30.95
C GLY A 184 -8.16 -8.55 -30.37
N LYS A 185 -8.85 -9.03 -29.33
CA LYS A 185 -10.05 -8.39 -28.76
C LYS A 185 -9.83 -7.93 -27.33
N GLY A 186 -10.37 -6.76 -27.04
CA GLY A 186 -10.44 -6.18 -25.71
C GLY A 186 -11.46 -6.88 -24.81
N LEU A 187 -11.72 -6.26 -23.65
CA LEU A 187 -12.74 -6.70 -22.71
C LEU A 187 -13.13 -5.58 -21.75
N PHE A 188 -14.26 -5.77 -21.07
CA PHE A 188 -14.72 -4.92 -19.98
C PHE A 188 -14.27 -5.46 -18.61
N ILE A 189 -13.69 -4.59 -17.79
CA ILE A 189 -13.31 -4.85 -16.41
C ILE A 189 -14.22 -4.04 -15.49
N ASP A 190 -15.09 -4.73 -14.73
CA ASP A 190 -15.82 -4.16 -13.61
C ASP A 190 -15.01 -4.33 -12.31
N CYS A 191 -14.31 -3.28 -11.91
CA CYS A 191 -13.57 -3.25 -10.66
C CYS A 191 -14.33 -2.38 -9.63
N ASN A 192 -14.36 -2.81 -8.37
CA ASN A 192 -15.05 -2.01 -7.35
C ASN A 192 -14.45 -2.11 -5.94
N LEU A 193 -14.66 -1.04 -5.18
CA LEU A 193 -14.14 -0.86 -3.82
C LEU A 193 -14.57 -1.99 -2.88
N LEU A 194 -15.86 -2.36 -2.90
CA LEU A 194 -16.40 -3.38 -2.01
C LEU A 194 -15.72 -4.73 -2.22
N SER A 195 -15.71 -5.25 -3.45
CA SER A 195 -15.13 -6.56 -3.77
C SER A 195 -13.64 -6.61 -3.48
N SER A 196 -12.89 -5.56 -3.84
CA SER A 196 -11.47 -5.47 -3.54
C SER A 196 -11.20 -5.53 -2.04
N GLN A 197 -11.97 -4.79 -1.23
CA GLN A 197 -11.74 -4.74 0.21
C GLN A 197 -12.16 -6.02 0.93
N VAL A 198 -13.26 -6.64 0.50
CA VAL A 198 -13.69 -7.96 1.02
C VAL A 198 -12.62 -9.01 0.73
N ALA A 199 -12.03 -9.01 -0.47
CA ALA A 199 -10.94 -9.91 -0.81
C ALA A 199 -9.70 -9.73 0.11
N CYS A 200 -9.42 -8.50 0.55
CA CYS A 200 -8.33 -8.21 1.47
C CYS A 200 -8.53 -8.73 2.91
N LEU A 201 -9.74 -9.16 3.30
CA LEU A 201 -9.97 -9.71 4.65
C LEU A 201 -9.27 -11.05 4.90
N THR A 202 -8.95 -11.80 3.84
CA THR A 202 -8.12 -13.01 3.85
C THR A 202 -8.41 -13.96 5.03
N GLN A 203 -7.50 -14.07 6.00
CA GLN A 203 -7.59 -14.96 7.15
C GLN A 203 -8.78 -14.64 8.06
N VAL A 204 -9.16 -13.36 8.17
CA VAL A 204 -10.29 -12.93 9.01
C VAL A 204 -11.60 -13.46 8.44
N ALA A 205 -11.79 -13.34 7.13
CA ALA A 205 -12.95 -13.90 6.45
C ALA A 205 -12.97 -15.44 6.57
N ALA A 206 -11.82 -16.11 6.43
CA ALA A 206 -11.73 -17.56 6.60
C ALA A 206 -12.13 -18.01 8.01
N ASN A 207 -11.71 -17.28 9.05
CA ASN A 207 -12.09 -17.59 10.43
C ASN A 207 -13.61 -17.50 10.66
N TYR A 208 -14.28 -16.56 10.00
CA TYR A 208 -15.73 -16.45 10.05
C TYR A 208 -16.42 -17.55 9.23
N LEU A 209 -16.09 -17.65 7.94
CA LEU A 209 -16.76 -18.56 7.00
C LEU A 209 -16.56 -20.04 7.34
N ILE A 210 -15.35 -20.42 7.76
CA ILE A 210 -15.00 -21.81 8.07
C ILE A 210 -15.09 -22.07 9.57
N GLY A 211 -14.52 -21.17 10.37
CA GLY A 211 -14.39 -21.35 11.81
C GLY A 211 -15.60 -20.90 12.63
N GLN A 212 -16.58 -20.20 12.02
CA GLN A 212 -17.74 -19.62 12.70
C GLN A 212 -17.33 -18.72 13.88
N LYS A 213 -16.18 -18.05 13.76
CA LYS A 213 -15.64 -17.16 14.77
C LYS A 213 -15.72 -15.72 14.29
N GLU A 214 -16.53 -14.93 15.00
CA GLU A 214 -16.64 -13.50 14.75
C GLU A 214 -15.30 -12.79 14.96
N ALA A 215 -15.01 -11.84 14.08
CA ALA A 215 -13.82 -11.02 14.14
C ALA A 215 -13.99 -9.92 15.20
N LYS A 216 -12.87 -9.55 15.80
CA LYS A 216 -12.81 -8.42 16.74
C LYS A 216 -11.55 -7.60 16.53
N ARG A 217 -11.53 -6.43 17.14
CA ARG A 217 -10.36 -5.55 17.19
C ARG A 217 -9.31 -6.13 18.13
N TRP A 218 -8.04 -5.93 17.79
CA TRP A 218 -6.91 -6.42 18.57
C TRP A 218 -5.86 -5.35 18.85
N GLY A 219 -6.11 -4.08 18.48
CA GLY A 219 -5.09 -3.05 18.46
C GLY A 219 -3.95 -3.47 17.52
N THR A 220 -2.74 -3.55 18.08
CA THR A 220 -1.54 -4.00 17.35
C THR A 220 -1.29 -5.50 17.48
N ALA A 221 -2.11 -6.23 18.24
CA ALA A 221 -1.87 -7.63 18.52
C ALA A 221 -2.39 -8.56 17.43
N HIS A 222 -1.70 -9.68 17.24
CA HIS A 222 -2.22 -10.79 16.47
C HIS A 222 -3.28 -11.56 17.29
N GLY A 223 -4.34 -12.00 16.62
CA GLY A 223 -5.45 -12.69 17.28
C GLY A 223 -5.09 -14.08 17.79
N SER A 224 -4.16 -14.77 17.12
CA SER A 224 -3.88 -16.20 17.35
C SER A 224 -2.43 -16.52 17.72
N ILE A 225 -1.55 -15.51 17.85
CA ILE A 225 -0.11 -15.70 18.11
C ILE A 225 0.28 -14.75 19.23
N VAL A 226 0.92 -15.29 20.27
CA VAL A 226 1.32 -14.51 21.45
C VAL A 226 2.75 -14.89 21.86
N PRO A 227 3.65 -13.92 22.13
CA PRO A 227 3.51 -12.49 21.84
C PRO A 227 3.66 -12.20 20.34
N TYR A 228 2.73 -11.44 19.78
CA TYR A 228 2.89 -10.80 18.47
C TYR A 228 2.11 -9.49 18.53
N GLN A 229 2.76 -8.41 18.96
CA GLN A 229 2.12 -7.10 19.14
C GLN A 229 3.14 -5.98 19.33
N ALA A 230 2.65 -4.74 19.39
CA ALA A 230 3.44 -3.61 19.90
C ALA A 230 3.50 -3.62 21.43
N PHE A 231 4.68 -3.29 21.94
CA PHE A 231 4.97 -3.05 23.36
C PHE A 231 5.47 -1.63 23.50
N LYS A 232 5.01 -0.93 24.55
CA LYS A 232 5.52 0.38 24.90
C LYS A 232 6.93 0.23 25.47
N THR A 233 7.82 1.12 25.08
CA THR A 233 9.18 1.26 25.63
C THR A 233 9.28 2.58 26.38
N LYS A 234 10.45 2.91 26.93
CA LYS A 234 10.65 4.15 27.68
C LYS A 234 10.41 5.42 26.84
N ASP A 235 10.67 5.37 25.54
CA ASP A 235 10.63 6.51 24.61
C ASP A 235 9.77 6.29 23.36
N GLY A 236 9.10 5.14 23.22
CA GLY A 236 8.33 4.83 22.03
C GLY A 236 7.63 3.47 22.08
N TYR A 237 7.69 2.74 20.96
CA TYR A 237 7.07 1.44 20.81
C TYR A 237 7.94 0.50 19.98
N LEU A 238 7.96 -0.77 20.37
CA LEU A 238 8.60 -1.85 19.64
C LEU A 238 7.56 -2.95 19.34
N VAL A 239 7.46 -3.35 18.07
CA VAL A 239 6.70 -4.53 17.69
C VAL A 239 7.61 -5.74 17.76
N VAL A 240 7.16 -6.80 18.42
CA VAL A 240 7.86 -8.09 18.51
C VAL A 240 6.90 -9.21 18.15
N GLY A 241 7.31 -10.09 17.24
CA GLY A 241 6.54 -11.24 16.77
C GLY A 241 7.23 -12.57 17.04
N ALA A 242 6.77 -13.32 18.04
CA ALA A 242 7.20 -14.68 18.30
C ALA A 242 6.18 -15.68 17.73
N GLY A 243 6.39 -16.08 16.47
CA GLY A 243 5.51 -16.99 15.73
C GLY A 243 5.57 -18.45 16.17
N ASN A 244 6.56 -18.85 16.96
CA ASN A 244 6.74 -20.21 17.44
C ASN A 244 7.39 -20.27 18.84
N ASN A 245 7.44 -21.47 19.43
CA ASN A 245 7.98 -21.66 20.79
C ASN A 245 9.48 -21.34 20.90
N GLN A 246 10.26 -21.60 19.85
CA GLN A 246 11.69 -21.28 19.84
C GLN A 246 11.91 -19.76 19.89
N GLN A 247 11.15 -19.00 19.09
CA GLN A 247 11.19 -17.54 19.11
C GLN A 247 10.70 -16.97 20.44
N PHE A 248 9.66 -17.56 21.04
CA PHE A 248 9.21 -17.17 22.38
C PHE A 248 10.31 -17.37 23.42
N ALA A 249 11.00 -18.51 23.40
CA ALA A 249 12.14 -18.76 24.29
C ALA A 249 13.27 -17.73 24.10
N THR A 250 13.55 -17.33 22.85
CA THR A 250 14.51 -16.26 22.56
C THR A 250 14.07 -14.92 23.13
N VAL A 251 12.79 -14.54 22.97
CA VAL A 251 12.23 -13.30 23.54
C VAL A 251 12.39 -13.31 25.07
N CYS A 252 12.01 -14.41 25.74
CA CYS A 252 12.16 -14.53 27.19
C CYS A 252 13.61 -14.38 27.64
N LYS A 253 14.58 -14.95 26.92
CA LYS A 253 16.01 -14.79 27.22
C LYS A 253 16.48 -13.33 27.07
N ILE A 254 16.08 -12.66 26.00
CA ILE A 254 16.42 -11.24 25.75
C ILE A 254 15.84 -10.34 26.86
N LEU A 255 14.61 -10.64 27.28
CA LEU A 255 13.92 -9.93 28.34
C LEU A 255 14.42 -10.31 29.75
N ASN A 256 15.33 -11.28 29.87
CA ASN A 256 15.80 -11.82 31.14
C ASN A 256 14.65 -12.39 32.02
N LEU A 257 13.75 -13.12 31.38
CA LEU A 257 12.60 -13.83 31.98
C LEU A 257 12.64 -15.34 31.62
N PRO A 258 13.75 -16.06 31.85
CA PRO A 258 13.90 -17.45 31.42
C PRO A 258 12.87 -18.41 32.04
N GLU A 259 12.34 -18.08 33.22
CA GLU A 259 11.33 -18.87 33.93
C GLU A 259 10.02 -19.03 33.14
N LEU A 260 9.68 -18.06 32.27
CA LEU A 260 8.46 -18.11 31.46
C LEU A 260 8.53 -19.18 30.35
N ILE A 261 9.73 -19.68 30.02
CA ILE A 261 9.93 -20.65 28.93
C ILE A 261 9.31 -22.00 29.28
N ASP A 262 9.51 -22.44 30.53
CA ASP A 262 9.08 -23.76 31.03
C ASP A 262 7.79 -23.68 31.86
N ASP A 263 7.27 -22.48 32.10
CA ASP A 263 5.99 -22.27 32.78
C ASP A 263 4.85 -23.02 32.07
N CYS A 264 4.07 -23.79 32.84
CA CYS A 264 2.95 -24.58 32.34
C CYS A 264 1.87 -23.73 31.65
N LYS A 265 1.80 -22.42 31.93
CA LYS A 265 0.90 -21.47 31.27
C LYS A 265 1.40 -20.98 29.91
N TYR A 266 2.70 -21.06 29.61
CA TYR A 266 3.30 -20.39 28.45
C TYR A 266 4.11 -21.28 27.50
N LYS A 267 4.27 -22.56 27.85
CA LYS A 267 5.04 -23.56 27.10
C LYS A 267 4.68 -23.69 25.61
N THR A 268 3.41 -23.50 25.25
CA THR A 268 2.94 -23.57 23.85
C THR A 268 2.18 -22.32 23.45
N ASN A 269 2.13 -22.01 22.15
CA ASN A 269 1.37 -20.85 21.65
C ASN A 269 -0.10 -20.88 22.08
N HIS A 270 -0.73 -22.06 22.05
CA HIS A 270 -2.11 -22.21 22.51
C HIS A 270 -2.29 -21.76 23.96
N LEU A 271 -1.38 -22.21 24.85
CA LEU A 271 -1.41 -21.83 26.26
C LEU A 271 -1.12 -20.33 26.44
N ARG A 272 -0.21 -19.76 25.65
CA ARG A 272 0.06 -18.30 25.64
C ARG A 272 -1.15 -17.49 25.18
N VAL A 273 -1.91 -17.97 24.20
CA VAL A 273 -3.16 -17.34 23.75
C VAL A 273 -4.21 -17.38 24.85
N GLN A 274 -4.37 -18.51 25.54
CA GLN A 274 -5.30 -18.65 26.67
C GLN A 274 -4.93 -17.71 27.84
N ASN A 275 -3.64 -17.60 28.15
CA ASN A 275 -3.13 -16.81 29.28
C ASN A 275 -2.61 -15.41 28.85
N ARG A 276 -3.07 -14.89 27.70
CA ARG A 276 -2.45 -13.72 27.06
C ARG A 276 -2.39 -12.48 27.94
N LYS A 277 -3.46 -12.20 28.71
CA LYS A 277 -3.55 -10.97 29.51
C LYS A 277 -2.44 -10.90 30.55
N GLU A 278 -2.19 -12.03 31.22
CA GLU A 278 -1.13 -12.17 32.22
C GLU A 278 0.26 -12.07 31.59
N LEU A 279 0.50 -12.86 30.54
CA LEU A 279 1.79 -12.87 29.85
C LEU A 279 2.16 -11.50 29.28
N ILE A 280 1.23 -10.85 28.57
CA ILE A 280 1.49 -9.54 27.96
C ILE A 280 1.74 -8.48 29.02
N LYS A 281 1.11 -8.54 30.19
CA LYS A 281 1.40 -7.63 31.30
C LYS A 281 2.85 -7.77 31.77
N ILE A 282 3.34 -9.00 31.94
CA ILE A 282 4.72 -9.28 32.35
C ILE A 282 5.72 -8.76 31.30
N LEU A 283 5.50 -9.12 30.03
CA LEU A 283 6.39 -8.69 28.94
C LEU A 283 6.39 -7.16 28.78
N SER A 284 5.22 -6.52 28.88
CA SER A 284 5.09 -5.06 28.74
C SER A 284 5.84 -4.33 29.84
N ALA A 285 5.73 -4.77 31.10
CA ALA A 285 6.48 -4.18 32.21
C ALA A 285 7.99 -4.19 31.93
N ARG A 286 8.50 -5.30 31.38
CA ARG A 286 9.91 -5.41 31.02
C ARG A 286 10.30 -4.49 29.85
N PHE A 287 9.51 -4.44 28.78
CA PHE A 287 9.80 -3.56 27.63
C PHE A 287 9.82 -2.07 28.01
N GLU A 288 9.04 -1.64 28.99
CA GLU A 288 8.99 -0.24 29.44
C GLU A 288 10.25 0.24 30.17
N GLU A 289 11.10 -0.68 30.66
CA GLU A 289 12.28 -0.33 31.46
C GLU A 289 13.40 0.34 30.65
N GLU A 290 13.46 0.09 29.34
CA GLU A 290 14.58 0.49 28.49
C GLU A 290 14.13 1.27 27.25
N MET A 291 15.07 2.02 26.68
CA MET A 291 14.87 2.77 25.44
C MET A 291 14.66 1.82 24.25
N THR A 292 13.89 2.26 23.26
CA THR A 292 13.62 1.51 22.03
C THR A 292 14.91 1.06 21.34
N SER A 293 15.91 1.95 21.24
CA SER A 293 17.21 1.65 20.62
C SER A 293 17.97 0.51 21.30
N LYS A 294 17.91 0.43 22.64
CA LYS A 294 18.55 -0.65 23.40
C LYS A 294 17.90 -1.99 23.09
N TRP A 295 16.56 -2.03 23.04
CA TRP A 295 15.87 -3.26 22.63
C TRP A 295 16.22 -3.66 21.20
N LEU A 296 16.21 -2.72 20.25
CA LEU A 296 16.58 -3.02 18.85
C LEU A 296 17.96 -3.68 18.76
N HIS A 297 18.93 -3.22 19.53
CA HIS A 297 20.26 -3.81 19.60
C HIS A 297 20.25 -5.20 20.26
N LEU A 298 19.52 -5.39 21.37
CA LEU A 298 19.41 -6.69 22.04
C LEU A 298 18.72 -7.76 21.17
N PHE A 299 17.82 -7.35 20.29
CA PHE A 299 17.15 -8.25 19.33
C PHE A 299 17.97 -8.52 18.07
N GLU A 300 19.07 -7.80 17.84
CA GLU A 300 19.92 -7.96 16.66
C GLU A 300 20.49 -9.38 16.58
N GLY A 301 20.37 -10.01 15.40
CA GLY A 301 20.80 -11.39 15.18
C GLY A 301 19.95 -12.49 15.85
N SER A 302 18.89 -12.13 16.60
CA SER A 302 18.08 -13.08 17.39
C SER A 302 17.19 -14.03 16.56
N LYS A 303 17.03 -13.78 15.26
CA LYS A 303 16.07 -14.45 14.35
C LYS A 303 14.58 -14.30 14.75
N VAL A 304 14.28 -13.49 15.75
CA VAL A 304 12.91 -13.06 16.07
C VAL A 304 12.57 -11.87 15.17
N PRO A 305 11.38 -11.81 14.55
CA PRO A 305 10.89 -10.59 13.90
C PRO A 305 10.61 -9.45 14.89
N TYR A 306 11.18 -8.28 14.64
CA TYR A 306 10.96 -7.09 15.46
C TYR A 306 11.12 -5.80 14.63
N GLY A 307 10.62 -4.67 15.16
CA GLY A 307 10.84 -3.36 14.56
C GLY A 307 10.15 -2.21 15.34
N PRO A 308 10.65 -0.97 15.24
CA PRO A 308 10.04 0.17 15.91
C PRO A 308 8.75 0.62 15.19
N ILE A 309 7.84 1.27 15.92
CA ILE A 309 6.76 2.03 15.28
C ILE A 309 7.28 3.41 14.90
N ASN A 310 7.57 3.60 13.61
CA ASN A 310 8.16 4.83 13.09
C ASN A 310 7.12 5.91 12.80
N ASN A 311 7.47 7.17 13.10
CA ASN A 311 6.84 8.33 12.47
C ASN A 311 7.38 8.51 11.04
N MET A 312 6.80 9.42 10.25
CA MET A 312 7.20 9.61 8.84
C MET A 312 8.66 10.03 8.67
N LYS A 313 9.19 10.86 9.57
CA LYS A 313 10.62 11.25 9.55
C LYS A 313 11.51 10.01 9.64
N ASN A 314 11.20 9.09 10.56
CA ASN A 314 11.98 7.88 10.77
C ASN A 314 11.78 6.86 9.64
N VAL A 315 10.59 6.77 9.03
CA VAL A 315 10.36 5.91 7.85
C VAL A 315 11.28 6.31 6.70
N PHE A 316 11.36 7.61 6.38
CA PHE A 316 12.18 8.10 5.27
C PHE A 316 13.68 8.22 5.59
N ALA A 317 14.05 8.09 6.87
CA ALA A 317 15.44 7.99 7.29
C ALA A 317 15.90 6.53 7.51
N GLU A 318 15.01 5.55 7.35
CA GLU A 318 15.33 4.15 7.61
C GLU A 318 16.35 3.64 6.55
N PRO A 319 17.46 3.00 6.96
CA PRO A 319 18.53 2.59 6.05
C PRO A 319 18.10 1.69 4.88
N GLN A 320 17.26 0.69 5.13
CA GLN A 320 16.68 -0.18 4.11
C GLN A 320 15.73 0.57 3.16
N VAL A 321 14.91 1.51 3.65
CA VAL A 321 14.04 2.34 2.80
C VAL A 321 14.87 3.20 1.85
N CYS A 322 15.94 3.82 2.37
CA CYS A 322 16.91 4.58 1.57
C CYS A 322 17.62 3.68 0.54
N PHE A 323 18.07 2.50 0.96
CA PHE A 323 18.74 1.52 0.09
C PHE A 323 17.84 1.06 -1.08
N LEU A 324 16.56 0.85 -0.81
CA LEU A 324 15.56 0.43 -1.81
C LEU A 324 15.13 1.56 -2.77
N LYS A 325 15.66 2.78 -2.60
CA LYS A 325 15.41 3.94 -3.49
C LYS A 325 13.93 4.29 -3.66
N PHE A 326 13.15 4.17 -2.59
CA PHE A 326 11.73 4.59 -2.60
C PHE A 326 11.55 6.10 -2.73
N LEU A 327 12.59 6.90 -2.44
CA LEU A 327 12.61 8.34 -2.62
C LEU A 327 13.18 8.71 -3.99
N LEU A 328 12.33 9.26 -4.85
CA LEU A 328 12.73 9.90 -6.09
C LEU A 328 12.71 11.42 -5.87
N HIS A 329 13.90 12.03 -5.86
CA HIS A 329 14.04 13.48 -5.86
C HIS A 329 13.86 14.02 -7.29
N HIS A 330 13.09 15.09 -7.43
CA HIS A 330 13.02 15.86 -8.67
C HIS A 330 13.89 17.10 -8.52
N ASP A 331 14.67 17.39 -9.55
CA ASP A 331 15.31 18.69 -9.78
C ASP A 331 14.30 19.74 -10.27
#